data_AF-A0A2G2CYC7-F1
#
_entry.id   AF-A0A2G2CYC7-F1
#
_cell.length_a   1.000
_cell.length_b   1.000
_cell.length_c   1.000
_cell.angle_alpha   90.00
_cell.angle_beta   90.00
_cell.angle_gamma   90.00
#
_symmetry.space_group_name_H-M   'P 1'
#
loop_
_entity.id
_entity.type
_entity.pdbx_description
1 polymer ?
#
loop_
_entity_poly.entity_id
_entity_poly.type
_entity_poly.pdbx_seq_one_letter_code
_entity_poly.pdbx_strand_id
1 'polypeptide(L)'
;MEYDKSSEVYSKVVRAGKRTYFFDVKATKNNDLYLTLTESKKTIIDGRESYQKHKLFLYKEDFEKFQDGLADALGKIHSITSGEENDTDSSSDEVNTDRPVDQFSEVSFDDL
;
A
#
# COMPACT_ATOMS: atom_id res chain seq x y z
N MET A 1 -15.41 9.25 -18.23
CA MET A 1 -14.75 8.02 -18.68
C MET A 1 -15.73 6.87 -18.52
N GLU A 2 -16.18 6.35 -19.65
CA GLU A 2 -17.05 5.18 -19.74
C GLU A 2 -16.26 3.95 -19.29
N TYR A 3 -16.83 3.13 -18.41
CA TYR A 3 -16.19 1.91 -17.94
C TYR A 3 -16.49 0.84 -18.98
N ASP A 4 -15.53 0.54 -19.84
CA ASP A 4 -15.66 -0.54 -20.81
C ASP A 4 -15.68 -1.88 -20.05
N LYS A 5 -16.89 -2.36 -19.75
CA LYS A 5 -17.17 -3.62 -19.04
C LYS A 5 -16.66 -4.84 -19.81
N SER A 6 -16.37 -4.71 -21.11
CA SER A 6 -15.95 -5.82 -21.97
C SER A 6 -14.62 -6.46 -21.53
N SER A 7 -13.81 -5.73 -20.76
CA SER A 7 -12.49 -6.18 -20.29
C SER A 7 -12.45 -6.60 -18.81
N GLU A 8 -13.60 -6.59 -18.12
CA GLU A 8 -13.70 -6.91 -16.69
C GLU A 8 -13.80 -8.43 -16.48
N VAL A 9 -12.78 -9.01 -15.83
CA VAL A 9 -12.68 -10.45 -15.58
C VAL A 9 -13.29 -10.82 -14.22
N TYR A 10 -13.13 -9.93 -13.24
CA TYR A 10 -13.66 -10.10 -11.89
C TYR A 10 -13.91 -8.74 -11.25
N SER A 11 -14.93 -8.64 -10.39
CA SER A 11 -15.14 -7.47 -9.55
C SER A 11 -15.64 -7.86 -8.16
N LYS A 12 -15.11 -7.18 -7.13
CA LYS A 12 -15.56 -7.29 -5.75
C LYS A 12 -15.82 -5.91 -5.16
N VAL A 13 -17.00 -5.76 -4.55
CA VAL A 13 -17.41 -4.52 -3.88
C VAL A 13 -17.41 -4.71 -2.37
N VAL A 14 -16.73 -3.82 -1.65
CA VAL A 14 -16.70 -3.79 -0.18
C VAL A 14 -17.27 -2.47 0.31
N ARG A 15 -18.38 -2.52 1.05
CA ARG A 15 -19.01 -1.33 1.64
C ARG A 15 -18.55 -1.15 3.09
N ALA A 16 -18.06 0.04 3.41
CA ALA A 16 -17.53 0.39 4.72
C ALA A 16 -18.03 1.78 5.13
N GLY A 17 -19.28 1.86 5.59
CA GLY A 17 -19.92 3.11 5.98
C GLY A 17 -20.00 4.12 4.82
N LYS A 18 -19.31 5.26 4.94
CA LYS A 18 -19.28 6.31 3.90
C LYS A 18 -18.33 6.01 2.74
N ARG A 19 -17.55 4.92 2.81
CA ARG A 19 -16.62 4.51 1.75
C ARG A 19 -17.10 3.22 1.10
N THR A 20 -16.90 3.11 -0.21
CA THR A 20 -17.08 1.88 -0.98
C THR A 20 -15.81 1.60 -1.75
N TYR A 21 -15.26 0.40 -1.58
CA TYR A 21 -14.08 -0.07 -2.30
C TYR A 21 -14.51 -1.01 -3.43
N PHE A 22 -13.92 -0.84 -4.60
CA PHE A 22 -14.11 -1.66 -5.78
C PHE A 22 -12.77 -2.27 -6.16
N PHE A 23 -12.71 -3.60 -6.19
CA PHE A 23 -11.54 -4.37 -6.62
C PHE A 23 -11.89 -5.02 -7.96
N ASP A 24 -11.42 -4.42 -9.06
CA ASP A 24 -11.73 -4.89 -10.41
C ASP A 24 -10.48 -5.50 -11.05
N VAL A 25 -10.54 -6.76 -11.45
CA VAL A 25 -9.50 -7.39 -12.27
C VAL A 25 -9.89 -7.24 -13.72
N LYS A 26 -8.98 -6.69 -14.53
CA LYS A 26 -9.22 -6.36 -15.93
C LYS A 26 -8.11 -6.91 -16.81
N ALA A 27 -8.43 -7.19 -18.06
CA ALA A 27 -7.46 -7.57 -19.07
C ALA A 27 -7.09 -6.37 -19.96
N THR A 28 -5.82 -6.23 -20.31
CA THR A 28 -5.38 -5.34 -21.40
C THR A 28 -5.72 -5.94 -22.76
N LYS A 29 -5.48 -5.20 -23.84
CA LYS A 29 -5.63 -5.73 -25.21
C LYS A 29 -4.71 -6.92 -25.50
N ASN A 30 -3.59 -7.03 -24.76
CA ASN A 30 -2.63 -8.13 -24.88
C ASN A 30 -2.98 -9.31 -23.95
N ASN A 31 -4.16 -9.28 -23.32
CA ASN A 31 -4.65 -10.28 -22.38
C ASN A 31 -3.86 -10.33 -21.05
N ASP A 32 -3.05 -9.32 -20.75
CA ASP A 32 -2.39 -9.17 -19.46
C ASP A 32 -3.38 -8.68 -18.40
N LEU A 33 -3.34 -9.28 -17.21
CA LEU A 33 -4.24 -8.92 -16.12
C LEU A 33 -3.65 -7.80 -15.26
N TYR A 34 -4.50 -6.86 -14.86
CA TYR A 34 -4.18 -5.79 -13.92
C TYR A 34 -5.34 -5.56 -12.95
N LEU A 35 -5.04 -5.00 -11.78
CA LEU A 35 -6.02 -4.66 -10.76
C LEU A 35 -6.31 -3.15 -10.79
N THR A 36 -7.59 -2.78 -10.78
CA THR A 36 -8.04 -1.42 -10.47
C THR A 36 -8.66 -1.43 -9.08
N LEU A 37 -8.05 -0.71 -8.15
CA LEU A 37 -8.61 -0.46 -6.82
C LEU A 37 -9.21 0.94 -6.80
N THR A 38 -10.53 1.04 -6.66
CA THR A 38 -11.22 2.32 -6.54
C THR A 38 -11.83 2.47 -5.16
N GLU A 39 -11.49 3.54 -4.46
CA GLU A 39 -12.24 4.00 -3.30
C GLU A 39 -13.23 5.09 -3.74
N SER A 40 -14.49 4.96 -3.37
CA SER A 40 -15.52 5.99 -3.51
C SER A 40 -16.00 6.43 -2.14
N LYS A 41 -15.67 7.66 -1.75
CA LYS A 41 -16.07 8.29 -0.49
C LYS A 41 -17.28 9.20 -0.73
N LYS A 42 -18.38 8.91 -0.06
CA LYS A 42 -19.55 9.79 -0.04
C LYS A 42 -19.24 11.04 0.77
N THR A 43 -19.35 12.21 0.13
CA THR A 43 -19.21 13.53 0.73
C THR A 43 -20.53 14.28 0.63
N ILE A 44 -20.75 15.24 1.53
CA ILE A 44 -21.89 16.15 1.48
C ILE A 44 -21.31 17.54 1.35
N ILE A 45 -21.64 18.24 0.26
CA ILE A 45 -21.21 19.61 -0.01
C ILE A 45 -22.48 20.42 -0.21
N ASP A 46 -22.69 21.42 0.65
CA ASP A 46 -23.88 22.30 0.63
C ASP A 46 -25.22 21.53 0.63
N GLY A 47 -25.29 20.46 1.44
CA GLY A 47 -26.48 19.61 1.55
C GLY A 47 -26.71 18.67 0.35
N ARG A 48 -25.86 18.71 -0.67
CA ARG A 48 -25.91 17.79 -1.81
C ARG A 48 -24.92 16.66 -1.65
N GLU A 49 -25.36 15.45 -1.97
CA GLU A 49 -24.49 14.27 -1.97
C GLU A 49 -23.53 14.31 -3.16
N SER A 50 -22.25 14.10 -2.90
CA SER A 50 -21.18 13.97 -3.89
C SER A 50 -20.32 12.76 -3.57
N TYR A 51 -19.52 12.30 -4.53
CA TYR A 51 -18.65 11.14 -4.39
C TYR A 51 -17.24 11.49 -4.85
N GLN A 52 -16.29 11.44 -3.92
CA GLN A 52 -14.86 11.55 -4.23
C GLN A 52 -14.32 10.17 -4.54
N LYS A 53 -13.68 10.01 -5.71
CA LYS A 53 -13.09 8.75 -6.14
C LYS A 53 -11.57 8.82 -6.12
N HIS A 54 -10.94 7.88 -5.45
CA HIS A 54 -9.51 7.62 -5.53
C HIS A 54 -9.31 6.31 -6.28
N LYS A 55 -8.44 6.29 -7.29
CA LYS A 55 -8.23 5.12 -8.14
C LYS A 55 -6.75 4.82 -8.23
N LEU A 56 -6.42 3.56 -7.98
CA LEU A 56 -5.09 2.99 -8.15
C LEU A 56 -5.16 1.93 -9.25
N PHE A 57 -4.13 1.91 -10.11
CA PHE A 57 -3.88 0.84 -11.06
C PHE A 57 -2.65 0.09 -10.58
N LEU A 58 -2.76 -1.23 -10.53
CA LEU A 58 -1.67 -2.11 -10.13
C LEU A 58 -1.46 -3.13 -11.25
N TYR A 59 -0.23 -3.20 -11.76
CA TYR A 59 0.17 -4.10 -12.83
C TYR A 59 0.91 -5.32 -12.28
N LYS A 60 1.01 -6.36 -13.11
CA LYS A 60 1.46 -7.69 -12.70
C LYS A 60 2.85 -7.69 -12.06
N GLU A 61 3.76 -6.85 -12.56
CA GLU A 61 5.12 -6.68 -12.08
C GLU A 61 5.21 -6.22 -10.61
N ASP A 62 4.17 -5.57 -10.11
CA ASP A 62 4.14 -4.96 -8.79
C ASP A 62 3.27 -5.75 -7.79
N PHE A 63 2.58 -6.82 -8.22
CA PHE A 63 1.61 -7.53 -7.37
C PHE A 63 2.21 -8.04 -6.06
N GLU A 64 3.36 -8.71 -6.13
CA GLU A 64 4.01 -9.32 -4.97
C GLU A 64 4.48 -8.24 -3.99
N LYS A 65 5.24 -7.25 -4.48
CA LYS A 65 5.73 -6.13 -3.67
C LYS A 65 4.60 -5.33 -3.02
N PHE A 66 3.51 -5.09 -3.76
CA PHE A 66 2.36 -4.38 -3.23
C PHE A 66 1.61 -5.21 -2.18
N GLN A 67 1.44 -6.52 -2.41
CA GLN A 67 0.80 -7.42 -1.45
C GLN A 67 1.58 -7.47 -0.14
N ASP A 68 2.90 -7.62 -0.21
CA ASP A 68 3.76 -7.69 0.97
C ASP A 68 3.74 -6.37 1.75
N GLY A 69 3.90 -5.23 1.06
CA GLY A 69 3.83 -3.91 1.70
C GLY A 69 2.46 -3.62 2.32
N LEU A 70 1.37 -4.07 1.68
CA LEU A 70 0.02 -3.94 2.25
C LEU A 70 -0.16 -4.83 3.48
N ALA A 71 0.31 -6.09 3.43
CA ALA A 71 0.20 -7.03 4.54
C ALA A 71 1.01 -6.56 5.75
N ASP A 72 2.24 -6.09 5.54
CA ASP A 72 3.11 -5.55 6.59
C ASP A 72 2.49 -4.31 7.25
N ALA A 73 2.03 -3.34 6.45
CA ALA A 73 1.37 -2.14 6.96
C ALA A 73 0.10 -2.48 7.77
N LEU A 74 -0.71 -3.43 7.29
CA LEU A 74 -1.87 -3.91 8.03
C LEU A 74 -1.44 -4.61 9.33
N GLY A 75 -0.43 -5.48 9.29
CA GLY A 75 0.12 -6.14 10.47
C GLY A 75 0.52 -5.12 11.54
N LYS A 76 1.29 -4.09 11.16
CA LYS A 76 1.70 -3.01 12.07
C LYS A 76 0.51 -2.28 12.68
N ILE A 77 -0.54 -1.99 11.91
CA ILE A 77 -1.77 -1.38 12.43
C ILE A 77 -2.43 -2.27 13.50
N HIS A 78 -2.50 -3.58 13.27
CA HIS A 78 -3.10 -4.51 14.23
C HIS A 78 -2.30 -4.59 15.53
N SER A 79 -0.97 -4.64 15.46
CA SER A 79 -0.10 -4.63 16.64
C SER A 79 -0.28 -3.35 17.47
N ILE A 80 -0.29 -2.18 16.82
CA ILE A 80 -0.53 -0.89 17.49
C ILE A 80 -1.91 -0.85 18.13
N THR A 81 -2.95 -1.30 17.42
CA THR A 81 -4.34 -1.23 17.91
C THR A 81 -4.61 -2.22 19.05
N SER A 82 -3.89 -3.35 19.08
CA SER A 82 -4.06 -4.39 20.10
C SER A 82 -3.22 -4.12 21.36
N GLY A 83 -2.44 -3.04 21.40
CA GLY A 83 -1.58 -2.69 22.53
C GLY A 83 -0.34 -3.59 22.69
N GLU A 84 0.01 -4.35 21.66
CA GLU A 84 1.24 -5.13 21.64
C GLU A 84 2.38 -4.25 21.10
N GLU A 85 2.97 -3.47 21.99
CA GLU A 85 4.31 -2.88 21.79
C GLU A 85 5.34 -4.01 21.76
N ASN A 86 5.43 -4.73 20.64
CA ASN A 86 6.62 -5.53 20.38
C ASN A 86 7.70 -4.60 19.82
N ASP A 87 8.53 -4.12 20.74
CA ASP A 87 9.93 -3.81 20.47
C ASP A 87 10.55 -5.04 19.81
N THR A 88 10.73 -4.98 18.50
CA THR A 88 11.65 -5.89 17.82
C THR A 88 12.44 -5.07 16.83
N ASP A 89 13.42 -4.39 17.40
CA ASP A 89 14.73 -4.28 16.78
C ASP A 89 15.13 -5.69 16.29
N SER A 90 15.16 -5.85 14.97
CA SER A 90 15.87 -6.93 14.32
C SER A 90 16.60 -6.33 13.14
N SER A 91 17.62 -5.56 13.52
CA SER A 91 18.99 -5.78 13.04
C SER A 91 19.19 -7.20 12.48
N SER A 92 19.10 -7.35 11.17
CA SER A 92 19.73 -8.47 10.45
C SER A 92 20.06 -8.05 9.03
N ASP A 93 21.20 -7.41 8.88
CA ASP A 93 22.06 -7.65 7.72
C ASP A 93 23.46 -7.98 8.25
N GLU A 94 23.65 -9.26 8.58
CA GLU A 94 24.99 -9.84 8.65
C GLU A 94 25.59 -9.86 7.24
N VAL A 95 26.61 -9.05 7.00
CA VAL A 95 27.63 -9.37 5.99
C VAL A 95 28.99 -9.38 6.69
N ASN A 96 29.45 -10.60 6.93
CA ASN A 96 30.79 -10.94 7.38
C ASN A 96 31.78 -10.78 6.21
N THR A 97 32.85 -10.00 6.38
CA THR A 97 34.25 -10.40 6.07
C THR A 97 35.26 -9.29 6.39
N ASP A 98 36.09 -9.54 7.40
CA ASP A 98 37.56 -9.40 7.43
C ASP A 98 38.20 -8.07 6.97
N ARG A 99 38.61 -7.20 7.94
CA ARG A 99 39.83 -6.35 7.94
C ARG A 99 39.98 -5.50 9.21
N PRO A 100 41.22 -5.14 9.62
CA PRO A 100 41.53 -4.67 10.97
C PRO A 100 41.21 -3.18 11.20
N VAL A 101 41.01 -2.88 12.48
CA VAL A 101 40.71 -1.61 13.14
C VAL A 101 41.61 -0.46 12.67
N ASP A 102 41.01 0.65 12.23
CA ASP A 102 41.61 1.98 12.38
C ASP A 102 40.54 3.08 12.58
N GLN A 103 40.69 3.77 13.72
CA GLN A 103 40.19 5.08 14.15
C GLN A 103 38.97 5.70 13.44
N PHE A 104 37.82 5.69 14.14
CA PHE A 104 36.80 6.74 13.95
C PHE A 104 37.05 7.87 14.95
N SER A 105 37.48 9.02 14.45
CA SER A 105 37.45 10.28 15.18
C SER A 105 36.00 10.76 15.32
N GLU A 106 35.57 10.99 16.55
CA GLU A 106 34.33 11.65 16.93
C GLU A 106 34.19 12.99 16.18
N VAL A 107 33.11 13.16 15.42
CA VAL A 107 32.68 14.44 14.87
C VAL A 107 31.56 14.99 15.76
N SER A 108 31.85 16.05 16.51
CA SER A 108 30.84 16.79 17.29
C SER A 108 30.07 17.73 16.37
N PHE A 109 28.76 17.53 16.25
CA PHE A 109 27.84 18.42 15.55
C PHE A 109 27.32 19.49 16.52
N ASP A 110 28.06 20.58 16.65
CA ASP A 110 27.65 21.75 17.45
C ASP A 110 27.85 23.06 16.68
N ASP A 111 27.75 23.03 15.33
CA ASP A 111 27.68 24.27 14.54
C ASP A 111 27.19 24.05 13.09
N LEU A 112 25.87 23.88 12.88
CA LEU A 112 25.18 24.18 11.60
C LEU A 112 23.69 24.49 11.82
#